data_AF-A0A354EU18-F1
#
_entry.id   AF-A0A354EU18-F1
#
_cell.length_a   1.000
_cell.length_b   1.000
_cell.length_c   1.000
_cell.angle_alpha   90.00
_cell.angle_beta   90.00
_cell.angle_gamma   90.00
#
_symmetry.space_group_name_H-M   'P 1'
#
loop_
_entity.id
_entity.type
_entity.pdbx_description
1 polymer ?
#
loop_
_entity_poly.entity_id
_entity_poly.type
_entity_poly.pdbx_seq_one_letter_code
_entity_poly.pdbx_strand_id
1 'polypeptide(L)'
;SFIGTSNVLHAMENDLEAIGTNGHELPMVLAALAPDDAALAQVPYAVLDEWRRHYAGNLLIVLPDAFGTEAFLDQAPEWVADWTGFRPDSAPPIPAGERLIGWWTAHGRDPKEKLLIFSDGMDIDSIEATHAHFHGRARLSFGWGTNLTNDFRDCSPAFAPELEPISLVCKVAEAGGRPAVKLSDNPEKAVGDPAEIERYRRVFGVRGVTAQPVTV
;
A
#
# COMPACT_ATOMS: atom_id res chain seq x y z
N SER A 1 -16.82 6.18 11.17
CA SER A 1 -17.88 6.64 10.25
C SER A 1 -17.66 6.00 8.89
N PHE A 2 -18.71 5.85 8.09
CA PHE A 2 -18.62 5.35 6.72
C PHE A 2 -18.35 6.52 5.75
N ILE A 3 -17.39 6.37 4.84
CA ILE A 3 -16.93 7.46 3.96
C ILE A 3 -17.17 7.23 2.46
N GLY A 4 -17.53 6.01 2.07
CA GLY A 4 -17.71 5.64 0.66
C GLY A 4 -17.29 4.21 0.37
N THR A 5 -17.21 3.87 -0.92
CA THR A 5 -16.85 2.53 -1.39
C THR A 5 -15.90 2.62 -2.59
N SER A 6 -15.01 1.63 -2.73
CA SER A 6 -14.15 1.52 -3.92
C SER A 6 -14.86 0.95 -5.14
N ASN A 7 -16.04 0.33 -4.94
CA ASN A 7 -16.86 -0.13 -6.04
C ASN A 7 -17.65 1.03 -6.64
N VAL A 8 -17.22 1.50 -7.82
CA VAL A 8 -17.82 2.65 -8.52
C VAL A 8 -19.30 2.46 -8.87
N LEU A 9 -19.73 1.21 -9.11
CA LEU A 9 -21.14 0.91 -9.39
C LEU A 9 -21.96 1.07 -8.11
N HIS A 10 -21.51 0.51 -6.99
CA HIS A 10 -22.20 0.70 -5.71
C HIS A 10 -22.17 2.15 -5.24
N ALA A 11 -21.09 2.89 -5.51
CA ALA A 11 -21.03 4.32 -5.24
C ALA A 11 -22.14 5.07 -6.00
N MET A 12 -22.27 4.79 -7.29
CA MET A 12 -23.32 5.37 -8.15
C MET A 12 -24.74 4.96 -7.72
N GLU A 13 -24.97 3.68 -7.42
CA GLU A 13 -26.30 3.16 -7.10
C GLU A 13 -26.83 3.62 -5.75
N ASN A 14 -25.94 4.00 -4.83
CA ASN A 14 -26.28 4.31 -3.44
C ASN A 14 -25.94 5.75 -3.03
N ASP A 15 -25.64 6.62 -4.00
CA ASP A 15 -25.23 8.02 -3.76
C ASP A 15 -24.09 8.15 -2.75
N LEU A 16 -23.07 7.29 -2.88
CA LEU A 16 -21.87 7.29 -2.04
C LEU A 16 -20.67 7.87 -2.81
N GLU A 17 -19.67 8.34 -2.06
CA GLU A 17 -18.39 8.71 -2.64
C GLU A 17 -17.65 7.48 -3.19
N ALA A 18 -17.12 7.59 -4.41
CA ALA A 18 -16.20 6.61 -4.98
C ALA A 18 -14.78 6.86 -4.45
N ILE A 19 -14.22 5.88 -3.73
CA ILE A 19 -12.93 6.01 -3.04
C ILE A 19 -11.86 5.19 -3.74
N GLY A 20 -10.71 5.81 -4.03
CA GLY A 20 -9.58 5.10 -4.64
C GLY A 20 -8.25 5.83 -4.55
N THR A 21 -7.17 5.07 -4.72
CA THR A 21 -5.80 5.54 -4.89
C THR A 21 -5.16 4.79 -6.06
N ASN A 22 -3.90 5.08 -6.40
CA ASN A 22 -3.14 4.21 -7.30
C ASN A 22 -2.91 2.81 -6.70
N GLY A 23 -2.57 1.85 -7.56
CA GLY A 23 -2.18 0.48 -7.21
C GLY A 23 -0.69 0.21 -7.51
N HIS A 24 -0.15 -0.89 -6.96
CA HIS A 24 1.25 -1.28 -7.18
C HIS A 24 1.57 -1.59 -8.65
N GLU A 25 0.59 -1.84 -9.50
CA GLU A 25 0.82 -2.07 -10.93
C GLU A 25 1.57 -0.92 -11.61
N LEU A 26 1.37 0.33 -11.18
CA LEU A 26 2.06 1.49 -11.78
C LEU A 26 3.58 1.42 -11.56
N PRO A 27 4.10 1.37 -10.32
CA PRO A 27 5.54 1.19 -10.12
C PRO A 27 6.06 -0.14 -10.65
N MET A 28 5.29 -1.23 -10.60
CA MET A 28 5.70 -2.52 -11.17
C MET A 28 5.97 -2.43 -12.69
N VAL A 29 5.07 -1.79 -13.44
CA VAL A 29 5.20 -1.62 -14.90
C VAL A 29 6.36 -0.69 -15.24
N LEU A 30 6.44 0.48 -14.60
CA LEU A 30 7.53 1.43 -14.87
C LEU A 30 8.90 0.84 -14.51
N ALA A 31 8.98 0.02 -13.46
CA ALA A 31 10.20 -0.67 -13.06
C ALA A 31 10.62 -1.74 -14.05
N ALA A 32 9.68 -2.55 -14.54
CA ALA A 32 9.95 -3.51 -15.60
C ALA A 32 10.51 -2.83 -16.87
N LEU A 33 9.99 -1.65 -17.21
CA LEU A 33 10.42 -0.87 -18.39
C LEU A 33 11.73 -0.10 -18.18
N ALA A 34 12.28 -0.03 -16.96
CA ALA A 34 13.50 0.71 -16.69
C ALA A 34 14.70 0.10 -17.45
N PRO A 35 15.48 0.91 -18.19
CA PRO A 35 16.58 0.40 -19.02
C PRO A 35 17.76 -0.13 -18.22
N ASP A 36 17.99 0.40 -17.02
CA ASP A 36 19.12 0.07 -16.14
C ASP A 36 18.76 0.29 -14.66
N ASP A 37 19.69 -0.04 -13.76
CA ASP A 37 19.50 0.04 -12.31
C ASP A 37 19.38 1.48 -11.78
N ALA A 38 20.01 2.45 -12.47
CA ALA A 38 19.92 3.85 -12.08
C ALA A 38 18.52 4.40 -12.38
N ALA A 39 17.97 4.09 -13.56
CA ALA A 39 16.59 4.40 -13.90
C ALA A 39 15.61 3.67 -12.99
N LEU A 40 15.85 2.39 -12.68
CA LEU A 40 15.04 1.59 -11.76
C LEU A 40 14.93 2.25 -10.37
N ALA A 41 16.04 2.73 -9.82
CA ALA A 41 16.06 3.39 -8.52
C ALA A 41 15.18 4.67 -8.46
N GLN A 42 14.94 5.32 -9.61
CA GLN A 42 14.11 6.53 -9.70
C GLN A 42 12.62 6.25 -9.92
N VAL A 43 12.25 5.01 -10.28
CA VAL A 43 10.87 4.63 -10.63
C VAL A 43 9.86 4.99 -9.54
N PRO A 44 10.11 4.76 -8.23
CA PRO A 44 9.12 5.07 -7.21
C PRO A 44 8.69 6.54 -7.22
N TYR A 45 9.59 7.45 -7.57
CA TYR A 45 9.31 8.88 -7.63
C TYR A 45 8.81 9.31 -9.02
N ALA A 46 9.27 8.66 -10.09
CA ALA A 46 8.77 8.90 -11.44
C ALA A 46 7.26 8.63 -11.54
N VAL A 47 6.77 7.55 -10.92
CA VAL A 47 5.33 7.24 -10.86
C VAL A 47 4.55 8.36 -10.17
N LEU A 48 5.07 8.87 -9.06
CA LEU A 48 4.43 9.96 -8.32
C LEU A 48 4.45 11.28 -9.12
N ASP A 49 5.55 11.56 -9.83
CA ASP A 49 5.64 12.74 -10.70
C ASP A 49 4.66 12.69 -11.87
N GLU A 50 4.49 11.53 -12.51
CA GLU A 50 3.48 11.36 -13.56
C GLU A 50 2.06 11.45 -12.99
N TRP A 51 1.79 10.82 -11.83
CA TRP A 51 0.47 10.86 -11.19
C TRP A 51 0.00 12.28 -10.85
N ARG A 52 0.88 13.10 -10.26
CA ARG A 52 0.55 14.48 -9.85
C ARG A 52 0.34 15.45 -11.02
N ARG A 53 0.71 15.07 -12.25
CA ARG A 53 0.40 15.87 -13.46
C ARG A 53 -1.06 15.75 -13.86
N HIS A 54 -1.73 14.67 -13.47
CA HIS A 54 -3.12 14.39 -13.82
C HIS A 54 -4.09 14.56 -12.63
N TYR A 55 -3.61 14.32 -11.41
CA TYR A 55 -4.42 14.31 -10.21
C TYR A 55 -3.86 15.24 -9.14
N ALA A 56 -4.73 15.75 -8.26
CA ALA A 56 -4.39 16.70 -7.21
C ALA A 56 -5.19 16.43 -5.92
N GLY A 57 -4.87 17.17 -4.86
CA GLY A 57 -5.61 17.13 -3.60
C GLY A 57 -5.62 15.74 -2.97
N ASN A 58 -6.82 15.24 -2.62
CA ASN A 58 -6.95 13.96 -1.90
C ASN A 58 -6.49 12.73 -2.68
N LEU A 59 -6.23 12.84 -3.99
CA LEU A 59 -5.67 11.76 -4.80
C LEU A 59 -4.14 11.67 -4.72
N LEU A 60 -3.47 12.62 -4.06
CA LEU A 60 -2.03 12.57 -3.80
C LEU A 60 -1.73 11.68 -2.59
N ILE A 61 -1.94 10.36 -2.76
CA ILE A 61 -1.62 9.33 -1.77
C ILE A 61 -0.44 8.49 -2.25
N VAL A 62 0.61 8.44 -1.44
CA VAL A 62 1.82 7.67 -1.69
C VAL A 62 1.63 6.21 -1.29
N LEU A 63 2.05 5.29 -2.16
CA LEU A 63 2.09 3.85 -1.91
C LEU A 63 3.57 3.40 -1.88
N PRO A 64 4.24 3.47 -0.72
CA PRO A 64 5.70 3.43 -0.64
C PRO A 64 6.29 2.01 -0.74
N ASP A 65 5.47 0.99 -0.50
CA ASP A 65 5.95 -0.36 -0.24
C ASP A 65 6.17 -1.21 -1.51
N ALA A 66 6.03 -0.65 -2.72
CA ALA A 66 6.24 -1.42 -3.96
C ALA A 66 7.59 -2.18 -3.96
N PHE A 67 8.65 -1.49 -3.53
CA PHE A 67 10.01 -2.04 -3.42
C PHE A 67 10.62 -1.87 -2.02
N GLY A 68 9.77 -1.69 -1.01
CA GLY A 68 10.18 -1.46 0.38
C GLY A 68 10.09 0.01 0.81
N THR A 69 9.34 0.26 1.87
CA THR A 69 9.05 1.59 2.41
C THR A 69 10.30 2.28 2.93
N GLU A 70 11.24 1.55 3.57
CA GLU A 70 12.46 2.17 4.10
C GLU A 70 13.35 2.73 2.99
N ALA A 71 13.55 1.95 1.92
CA ALA A 71 14.29 2.38 0.73
C ALA A 71 13.63 3.59 0.05
N PHE A 72 12.29 3.59 -0.03
CA PHE A 72 11.51 4.70 -0.55
C PHE A 72 11.72 5.98 0.28
N LEU A 73 11.59 5.90 1.61
CA LEU A 73 11.65 7.09 2.46
C LEU A 73 13.07 7.69 2.54
N ASP A 74 14.10 6.86 2.45
CA ASP A 74 15.51 7.29 2.55
C ASP A 74 16.00 8.09 1.34
N GLN A 75 15.37 7.90 0.17
CA GLN A 75 15.75 8.57 -1.08
C GLN A 75 14.63 9.48 -1.61
N ALA A 76 13.54 9.64 -0.86
CA ALA A 76 12.39 10.43 -1.27
C ALA A 76 12.76 11.90 -1.47
N PRO A 77 12.48 12.49 -2.66
CA PRO A 77 12.59 13.92 -2.84
C PRO A 77 11.69 14.69 -1.87
N GLU A 78 12.14 15.88 -1.47
CA GLU A 78 11.44 16.75 -0.51
C GLU A 78 9.95 16.96 -0.79
N TRP A 79 9.58 17.12 -2.07
CA TRP A 79 8.19 17.36 -2.47
C TRP A 79 7.25 16.18 -2.19
N VAL A 80 7.77 14.97 -1.96
CA VAL A 80 6.96 13.81 -1.55
C VAL A 80 6.34 14.08 -0.17
N ALA A 81 7.02 14.82 0.70
CA ALA A 81 6.49 15.17 2.02
C ALA A 81 5.26 16.08 1.93
N ASP A 82 5.04 16.74 0.79
CA ASP A 82 3.90 17.64 0.57
C ASP A 82 2.65 16.91 0.07
N TRP A 83 2.76 15.60 -0.24
CA TRP A 83 1.60 14.78 -0.59
C TRP A 83 0.60 14.73 0.58
N THR A 84 -0.67 14.49 0.24
CA THR A 84 -1.79 14.48 1.19
C THR A 84 -1.63 13.37 2.22
N GLY A 85 -1.13 12.22 1.80
CA GLY A 85 -1.05 11.07 2.68
C GLY A 85 -0.28 9.89 2.12
N PHE A 86 -0.21 8.84 2.93
CA PHE A 86 0.44 7.58 2.61
C PHE A 86 -0.50 6.41 2.89
N ARG A 87 -0.39 5.36 2.09
CA ARG A 87 -1.08 4.08 2.27
C ARG A 87 -0.05 2.96 2.47
N PRO A 88 0.34 2.62 3.71
CA PRO A 88 1.11 1.41 3.97
C PRO A 88 0.25 0.15 3.73
N ASP A 89 0.78 -0.81 2.96
CA ASP A 89 -0.02 -1.95 2.47
C ASP A 89 0.68 -3.33 2.64
N SER A 90 1.79 -3.39 3.38
CA SER A 90 2.47 -4.67 3.64
C SER A 90 3.21 -4.79 4.98
N ALA A 91 3.36 -3.69 5.73
CA ALA A 91 3.89 -3.68 7.10
C ALA A 91 2.74 -3.53 8.12
N PRO A 92 2.93 -3.98 9.38
CA PRO A 92 1.91 -3.82 10.40
C PRO A 92 1.49 -2.36 10.59
N PRO A 93 0.19 -2.09 10.79
CA PRO A 93 -0.35 -0.72 10.79
C PRO A 93 0.38 0.24 11.73
N ILE A 94 0.64 -0.17 12.98
CA ILE A 94 1.26 0.68 14.00
C ILE A 94 2.74 1.00 13.66
N PRO A 95 3.65 0.03 13.49
CA PRO A 95 5.00 0.29 13.03
C PRO A 95 5.08 1.12 11.74
N ALA A 96 4.20 0.85 10.77
CA ALA A 96 4.17 1.59 9.51
C ALA A 96 3.75 3.05 9.71
N GLY A 97 2.67 3.30 10.46
CA GLY A 97 2.19 4.65 10.74
C GLY A 97 3.19 5.46 11.56
N GLU A 98 3.86 4.86 12.56
CA GLU A 98 4.90 5.54 13.34
C GLU A 98 6.08 5.98 12.49
N ARG A 99 6.52 5.11 11.57
CA ARG A 99 7.60 5.43 10.63
C ARG A 99 7.24 6.64 9.77
N LEU A 100 6.01 6.69 9.25
CA LEU A 100 5.53 7.77 8.40
C LEU A 100 5.38 9.10 9.18
N ILE A 101 4.84 9.04 10.41
CA ILE A 101 4.77 10.20 11.32
C ILE A 101 6.17 10.74 11.62
N GLY A 102 7.13 9.86 11.93
CA GLY A 102 8.52 10.22 12.17
C GLY A 102 9.15 10.87 10.94
N TRP A 103 8.91 10.30 9.76
CA TRP A 103 9.43 10.84 8.49
C TRP A 103 8.87 12.24 8.18
N TRP A 104 7.56 12.45 8.27
CA TRP A 104 6.98 13.79 8.10
C TRP A 104 7.52 14.81 9.10
N THR A 105 7.66 14.41 10.37
CA THR A 105 8.22 15.27 11.43
C THR A 105 9.67 15.66 11.12
N ALA A 106 10.49 14.71 10.66
CA ALA A 106 11.88 14.96 10.26
C ALA A 106 11.98 15.90 9.05
N HIS A 107 10.97 15.88 8.18
CA HIS A 107 10.84 16.81 7.05
C HIS A 107 10.03 18.07 7.43
N GLY A 108 9.74 18.35 8.70
CA GLY A 108 9.07 19.59 9.12
C GLY A 108 7.61 19.74 8.66
N ARG A 109 6.91 18.65 8.35
CA ARG A 109 5.46 18.64 8.08
C ARG A 109 4.71 18.19 9.32
N ASP A 110 3.61 18.87 9.65
CA ASP A 110 2.73 18.45 10.75
C ASP A 110 1.97 17.17 10.35
N PRO A 111 2.20 16.03 11.03
CA PRO A 111 1.51 14.78 10.71
C PRO A 111 -0.01 14.86 10.92
N LYS A 112 -0.51 15.79 11.73
CA LYS A 112 -1.96 15.96 11.95
C LYS A 112 -2.71 16.41 10.70
N GLU A 113 -2.02 17.10 9.80
CA GLU A 113 -2.56 17.53 8.51
C GLU A 113 -2.48 16.42 7.45
N LYS A 114 -1.78 15.33 7.74
CA LYS A 114 -1.52 14.22 6.82
C LYS A 114 -2.51 13.08 7.01
N LEU A 115 -2.73 12.33 5.93
CA LEU A 115 -3.62 11.17 5.91
C LEU A 115 -2.83 9.86 5.92
N LEU A 116 -3.18 8.96 6.84
CA LEU A 116 -2.80 7.55 6.79
C LEU A 116 -4.00 6.71 6.37
N ILE A 117 -3.82 5.91 5.32
CA ILE A 117 -4.83 4.96 4.84
C ILE A 117 -4.33 3.55 5.14
N PHE A 118 -5.01 2.83 6.03
CA PHE A 118 -4.67 1.43 6.35
C PHE A 118 -5.64 0.49 5.62
N SER A 119 -5.12 -0.44 4.80
CA SER A 119 -5.95 -1.28 3.91
C SER A 119 -5.54 -2.75 3.84
N ASP A 120 -4.45 -3.16 4.51
CA ASP A 120 -3.91 -4.52 4.40
C ASP A 120 -4.66 -5.49 5.34
N GLY A 121 -5.69 -6.16 4.81
CA GLY A 121 -6.34 -7.29 5.50
C GLY A 121 -6.99 -6.95 6.85
N MET A 122 -7.36 -5.69 7.07
CA MET A 122 -7.87 -5.19 8.34
C MET A 122 -9.14 -5.93 8.80
N ASP A 123 -9.25 -6.12 10.12
CA ASP A 123 -10.43 -6.60 10.87
C ASP A 123 -10.82 -5.58 11.95
N ILE A 124 -11.87 -5.88 12.74
CA ILE A 124 -12.37 -4.94 13.76
C ILE A 124 -11.27 -4.61 14.79
N ASP A 125 -10.61 -5.63 15.34
CA ASP A 125 -9.60 -5.46 16.39
C ASP A 125 -8.40 -4.63 15.91
N SER A 126 -7.89 -4.91 14.71
CA SER A 126 -6.80 -4.14 14.13
C SER A 126 -7.21 -2.71 13.76
N ILE A 127 -8.45 -2.48 13.33
CA ILE A 127 -8.98 -1.12 13.08
C ILE A 127 -9.06 -0.34 14.38
N GLU A 128 -9.66 -0.92 15.43
CA GLU A 128 -9.82 -0.25 16.73
C GLU A 128 -8.47 0.07 17.38
N ALA A 129 -7.55 -0.90 17.39
CA ALA A 129 -6.20 -0.70 17.92
C ALA A 129 -5.43 0.39 17.16
N THR A 130 -5.48 0.36 15.82
CA THR A 130 -4.80 1.35 14.97
C THR A 130 -5.42 2.74 15.13
N HIS A 131 -6.75 2.82 15.20
CA HIS A 131 -7.44 4.08 15.46
C HIS A 131 -7.05 4.65 16.83
N ALA A 132 -7.13 3.87 17.91
CA ALA A 132 -6.78 4.32 19.25
C ALA A 132 -5.33 4.84 19.32
N HIS A 133 -4.41 4.19 18.60
CA HIS A 133 -2.99 4.55 18.60
C HIS A 133 -2.65 5.86 17.87
N PHE A 134 -3.36 6.16 16.77
CA PHE A 134 -3.09 7.33 15.93
C PHE A 134 -4.12 8.45 16.01
N HIS A 135 -5.23 8.26 16.74
CA HIS A 135 -6.26 9.27 16.88
C HIS A 135 -5.67 10.59 17.40
N GLY A 136 -5.94 11.69 16.68
CA GLY A 136 -5.41 13.02 17.01
C GLY A 136 -3.94 13.26 16.64
N ARG A 137 -3.24 12.27 16.05
CA ARG A 137 -1.84 12.37 15.60
C ARG A 137 -1.70 12.46 14.08
N ALA A 138 -2.67 11.91 13.35
CA ALA A 138 -2.84 12.02 11.91
C ALA A 138 -4.33 11.88 11.56
N ARG A 139 -4.72 12.27 10.33
CA ARG A 139 -6.01 11.89 9.78
C ARG A 139 -5.96 10.42 9.39
N LEU A 140 -7.03 9.68 9.65
CA LEU A 140 -7.07 8.23 9.45
C LEU A 140 -8.18 7.82 8.48
N SER A 141 -7.89 6.84 7.64
CA SER A 141 -8.86 6.14 6.81
C SER A 141 -8.56 4.64 6.83
N PHE A 142 -9.61 3.83 6.74
CA PHE A 142 -9.50 2.37 6.78
C PHE A 142 -10.20 1.77 5.56
N GLY A 143 -9.47 1.00 4.77
CA GLY A 143 -10.02 0.17 3.71
C GLY A 143 -10.38 -1.20 4.27
N TRP A 144 -11.66 -1.53 4.29
CA TRP A 144 -12.15 -2.79 4.87
C TRP A 144 -12.65 -3.72 3.75
N GLY A 145 -11.84 -4.71 3.40
CA GLY A 145 -12.04 -5.62 2.27
C GLY A 145 -12.65 -6.97 2.68
N THR A 146 -11.87 -8.05 2.58
CA THR A 146 -12.33 -9.44 2.81
C THR A 146 -13.13 -9.61 4.09
N ASN A 147 -12.63 -9.11 5.23
CA ASN A 147 -13.33 -9.21 6.52
C ASN A 147 -14.69 -8.48 6.58
N LEU A 148 -14.98 -7.56 5.65
CA LEU A 148 -16.29 -6.92 5.54
C LEU A 148 -17.21 -7.67 4.58
N THR A 149 -16.66 -8.15 3.45
CA THR A 149 -17.48 -8.62 2.31
C THR A 149 -17.52 -10.13 2.14
N ASN A 150 -16.64 -10.86 2.82
CA ASN A 150 -16.51 -12.31 2.73
C ASN A 150 -16.09 -12.88 4.10
N ASP A 151 -16.85 -12.55 5.14
CA ASP A 151 -16.65 -13.10 6.48
C ASP A 151 -17.84 -13.99 6.87
N PHE A 152 -17.62 -15.30 6.80
CA PHE A 152 -18.59 -16.33 7.18
C PHE A 152 -18.19 -17.09 8.45
N ARG A 153 -17.26 -16.53 9.25
CA ARG A 153 -16.90 -17.11 10.55
C ARG A 153 -18.16 -17.24 11.41
N ASP A 154 -18.22 -18.35 12.16
CA ASP A 154 -19.33 -18.69 13.06
C ASP A 154 -20.73 -18.77 12.40
N CYS A 155 -20.82 -18.75 11.06
CA CYS A 155 -22.08 -18.91 10.33
C CYS A 155 -22.52 -20.38 10.20
N SER A 156 -21.64 -21.33 10.54
CA SER A 156 -21.91 -22.77 10.55
C SER A 156 -21.73 -23.35 11.96
N PRO A 157 -22.65 -24.22 12.44
CA PRO A 157 -22.51 -24.90 13.73
C PRO A 157 -21.39 -25.96 13.74
N ALA A 158 -20.83 -26.29 12.58
CA ALA A 158 -19.71 -27.19 12.41
C ALA A 158 -18.60 -26.53 11.58
N PHE A 159 -17.36 -26.97 11.75
CA PHE A 159 -16.25 -26.50 10.92
C PHE A 159 -16.54 -26.77 9.44
N ALA A 160 -16.52 -25.70 8.64
CA ALA A 160 -16.87 -25.70 7.22
C ALA A 160 -15.77 -24.95 6.44
N PRO A 161 -14.68 -25.64 6.03
CA PRO A 161 -13.55 -25.00 5.35
C PRO A 161 -13.94 -24.36 4.02
N GLU A 162 -15.04 -24.78 3.40
CA GLU A 162 -15.60 -24.17 2.19
C GLU A 162 -16.12 -22.73 2.39
N LEU A 163 -16.28 -22.29 3.64
CA LEU A 163 -16.64 -20.91 4.00
C LEU A 163 -15.40 -20.03 4.24
N GLU A 164 -14.19 -20.58 4.22
CA GLU A 164 -12.97 -19.79 4.29
C GLU A 164 -12.77 -18.97 3.00
N PRO A 165 -12.36 -17.70 3.11
CA PRO A 165 -12.09 -16.88 1.93
C PRO A 165 -10.99 -17.48 1.05
N ILE A 166 -11.21 -17.46 -0.27
CA ILE A 166 -10.19 -17.91 -1.23
C ILE A 166 -9.09 -16.83 -1.36
N SER A 167 -7.84 -17.24 -1.19
CA SER A 167 -6.68 -16.40 -1.50
C SER A 167 -6.38 -16.42 -3.00
N LEU A 168 -6.83 -15.39 -3.72
CA LEU A 168 -6.59 -15.24 -5.15
C LEU A 168 -6.05 -13.84 -5.45
N VAL A 169 -4.98 -13.77 -6.24
CA VAL A 169 -4.41 -12.50 -6.71
C VAL A 169 -4.22 -12.52 -8.23
N CYS A 170 -4.43 -11.38 -8.86
CA CYS A 170 -4.04 -11.11 -10.24
C CYS A 170 -3.04 -9.96 -10.22
N LYS A 171 -1.83 -10.18 -10.75
CA LYS A 171 -0.73 -9.21 -10.72
C LYS A 171 -0.11 -9.08 -12.10
N VAL A 172 0.49 -7.93 -12.37
CA VAL A 172 1.30 -7.72 -13.58
C VAL A 172 2.46 -8.72 -13.56
N ALA A 173 2.58 -9.53 -14.62
CA ALA A 173 3.64 -10.49 -14.78
C ALA A 173 4.80 -9.96 -15.64
N GLU A 174 4.49 -9.16 -16.66
CA GLU A 174 5.45 -8.65 -17.64
C GLU A 174 5.00 -7.29 -18.19
N ALA A 175 5.95 -6.43 -18.51
CA ALA A 175 5.73 -5.24 -19.33
C ALA A 175 6.88 -5.04 -20.33
N GLY A 176 6.55 -4.82 -21.60
CA GLY A 176 7.56 -4.58 -22.65
C GLY A 176 8.58 -5.71 -22.83
N GLY A 177 8.16 -6.98 -22.65
CA GLY A 177 9.06 -8.13 -22.74
C GLY A 177 9.93 -8.36 -21.50
N ARG A 178 9.69 -7.63 -20.41
CA ARG A 178 10.50 -7.69 -19.17
C ARG A 178 9.63 -8.06 -17.98
N PRO A 179 10.09 -8.98 -17.11
CA PRO A 179 9.30 -9.43 -15.96
C PRO A 179 9.07 -8.30 -14.97
N ALA A 180 7.86 -8.24 -14.42
CA ALA A 180 7.50 -7.29 -13.37
C ALA A 180 7.76 -7.89 -11.98
N VAL A 181 8.17 -7.03 -11.04
CA VAL A 181 8.51 -7.43 -9.67
C VAL A 181 7.81 -6.53 -8.66
N LYS A 182 7.35 -7.09 -7.54
CA LYS A 182 7.00 -6.37 -6.30
C LYS A 182 7.78 -7.00 -5.15
N LEU A 183 8.47 -6.20 -4.33
CA LEU A 183 9.19 -6.71 -3.15
C LEU A 183 8.31 -6.70 -1.89
N SER A 184 7.57 -5.59 -1.67
CA SER A 184 6.83 -5.32 -0.42
C SER A 184 7.72 -5.15 0.82
N ASP A 185 7.13 -4.74 1.95
CA ASP A 185 7.79 -4.72 3.26
C ASP A 185 7.80 -6.11 3.95
N ASN A 186 7.14 -7.11 3.36
CA ASN A 186 7.10 -8.49 3.84
C ASN A 186 7.69 -9.44 2.77
N PRO A 187 8.82 -10.12 3.03
CA PRO A 187 9.47 -10.95 2.03
C PRO A 187 8.57 -12.09 1.51
N GLU A 188 7.60 -12.54 2.29
CA GLU A 188 6.63 -13.58 1.89
C GLU A 188 5.60 -13.07 0.86
N LYS A 189 5.47 -11.76 0.69
CA LYS A 189 4.57 -11.12 -0.29
C LYS A 189 5.28 -10.73 -1.60
N ALA A 190 6.57 -11.04 -1.74
CA ALA A 190 7.34 -10.75 -2.94
C ALA A 190 6.81 -11.55 -4.15
N VAL A 191 6.74 -10.91 -5.32
CA VAL A 191 6.26 -11.52 -6.57
C VAL A 191 7.17 -11.12 -7.71
N GLY A 192 7.50 -12.08 -8.58
CA GLY A 192 8.32 -11.88 -9.77
C GLY A 192 9.28 -13.03 -10.02
N ASP A 193 10.06 -12.92 -11.10
CA ASP A 193 11.15 -13.86 -11.36
C ASP A 193 12.23 -13.77 -10.26
N PRO A 194 12.75 -14.91 -9.73
CA PRO A 194 13.72 -14.90 -8.64
C PRO A 194 15.01 -14.11 -8.93
N ALA A 195 15.51 -14.13 -10.17
CA ALA A 195 16.73 -13.41 -10.52
C ALA A 195 16.49 -11.90 -10.55
N GLU A 196 15.32 -11.47 -11.02
CA GLU A 196 14.94 -10.06 -11.00
C GLU A 196 14.56 -9.55 -9.60
N ILE A 197 13.94 -10.39 -8.75
CA ILE A 197 13.77 -10.07 -7.33
C ILE A 197 15.13 -9.78 -6.68
N GLU A 198 16.14 -10.61 -6.95
CA GLU A 198 17.47 -10.41 -6.39
C GLU A 198 18.16 -9.16 -6.95
N ARG A 199 17.92 -8.83 -8.22
CA ARG A 199 18.34 -7.54 -8.80
C ARG A 199 17.71 -6.36 -8.08
N TYR A 200 16.39 -6.39 -7.86
CA TYR A 200 15.68 -5.31 -7.20
C TYR A 200 16.14 -5.16 -5.74
N ARG A 201 16.42 -6.26 -5.03
CA ARG A 201 17.02 -6.22 -3.69
C ARG A 201 18.41 -5.56 -3.66
N ARG A 202 19.22 -5.70 -4.72
CA ARG A 202 20.50 -4.98 -4.81
C ARG A 202 20.30 -3.47 -5.02
N VAL A 203 19.26 -3.08 -5.76
CA VAL A 203 18.97 -1.67 -6.06
C VAL A 203 18.31 -0.95 -4.88
N PHE A 204 17.29 -1.56 -4.27
CA PHE A 204 16.51 -0.94 -3.19
C PHE A 204 16.98 -1.34 -1.78
N GLY A 205 17.76 -2.42 -1.65
CA GLY A 205 18.13 -2.98 -0.36
C GLY A 205 17.03 -3.84 0.27
N VAL A 206 17.30 -4.31 1.50
CA VAL A 206 16.41 -5.20 2.27
C VAL A 206 16.17 -4.71 3.69
N ARG A 207 16.52 -3.45 3.99
CA ARG A 207 16.29 -2.86 5.31
C ARG A 207 14.80 -2.58 5.51
N GLY A 208 14.35 -2.70 6.75
CA GLY A 208 12.94 -2.46 7.13
C GLY A 208 11.98 -3.60 6.77
N VAL A 209 12.45 -4.63 6.06
CA VAL A 209 11.66 -5.80 5.66
C VAL A 209 11.46 -6.74 6.85
N THR A 210 10.21 -7.12 7.12
CA THR A 210 9.85 -8.00 8.26
C THR A 210 8.96 -9.16 7.79
N ALA A 211 9.40 -10.40 8.03
CA ALA A 211 8.63 -11.60 7.71
C ALA A 211 7.38 -11.73 8.57
N GLN A 212 6.24 -11.92 7.93
CA GLN A 212 4.94 -12.09 8.60
C GLN A 212 4.07 -13.08 7.83
N PRO A 213 3.24 -13.87 8.53
CA PRO A 213 2.27 -14.74 7.86
C PRO A 213 1.35 -13.92 6.95
N VAL A 214 1.09 -14.43 5.74
CA VAL A 214 0.07 -13.87 4.85
C VAL A 214 -1.27 -14.42 5.30
N THR A 215 -2.11 -13.56 5.88
CA THR A 215 -3.50 -13.87 6.21
C THR A 215 -4.41 -13.52 5.02
N VAL A 216 -5.57 -14.17 4.95
CA VAL A 216 -6.59 -14.00 3.91
C VAL A 216 -7.84 -13.42 4.56
#